data_AF-A0A5R8YES2-F1
#
_entry.id   AF-A0A5R8YES2-F1
#
_cell.length_a   1.000
_cell.length_b   1.000
_cell.length_c   1.000
_cell.angle_alpha   90.00
_cell.angle_beta   90.00
_cell.angle_gamma   90.00
#
_symmetry.space_group_name_H-M   'P 1'
#
loop_
_entity.id
_entity.type
_entity.pdbx_description
1 polymer ?
#
loop_
_entity_poly.entity_id
_entity_poly.type
_entity_poly.pdbx_seq_one_letter_code
_entity_poly.pdbx_strand_id
1 'polypeptide(L)'
;MLDIIMWGCVSMAAASLLKTIIPLQLDERALLYYLRTDPKAQKWVYRFGEKKAASLSRQIFMPLCIVTSVAIIAYSLWLVALAMTTGA
;
A
#
# COMPACT_ATOMS: atom_id res chain seq x y z
N MET A 1 -15.68 13.80 15.80
CA MET A 1 -16.31 13.59 14.47
C MET A 1 -15.33 13.77 13.31
N LEU A 2 -14.53 14.85 13.27
CA LEU A 2 -13.54 15.07 12.19
C LEU A 2 -12.45 13.97 12.13
N ASP A 3 -11.97 13.49 13.28
CA ASP A 3 -10.95 12.44 13.34
C ASP A 3 -11.43 11.10 12.77
N ILE A 4 -12.68 10.72 13.03
CA ILE A 4 -13.28 9.48 12.53
C ILE A 4 -13.39 9.53 11.00
N ILE A 5 -13.78 10.67 10.44
CA ILE A 5 -13.87 10.87 8.99
C ILE A 5 -12.46 10.79 8.37
N MET A 6 -11.46 11.43 8.99
CA MET A 6 -10.08 11.39 8.53
C MET A 6 -9.51 9.95 8.52
N TRP A 7 -9.69 9.20 9.61
CA TRP A 7 -9.25 7.79 9.69
C TRP A 7 -10.04 6.86 8.76
N GLY A 8 -11.31 7.19 8.48
CA GLY A 8 -12.11 6.58 7.43
C GLY A 8 -11.49 6.76 6.04
N CYS A 9 -11.13 7.99 5.68
CA CYS A 9 -10.45 8.27 4.40
C CYS A 9 -9.09 7.58 4.29
N VAL A 10 -8.30 7.59 5.37
CA VAL A 10 -6.98 6.94 5.42
C VAL A 10 -7.09 5.42 5.25
N SER A 11 -8.07 4.77 5.89
CA SER A 11 -8.31 3.34 5.72
C SER A 11 -8.82 2.98 4.32
N MET A 12 -9.66 3.82 3.70
CA MET A 12 -10.09 3.63 2.30
C MET A 12 -8.93 3.74 1.30
N ALA A 13 -8.01 4.69 1.53
CA ALA A 13 -6.81 4.83 0.72
C ALA A 13 -5.88 3.60 0.86
N ALA A 14 -5.69 3.11 2.09
CA ALA A 14 -4.91 1.89 2.37
C ALA A 14 -5.55 0.64 1.72
N ALA A 15 -6.87 0.50 1.77
CA ALA A 15 -7.58 -0.60 1.12
C ALA A 15 -7.47 -0.54 -0.41
N SER A 16 -7.50 0.65 -0.99
CA SER A 16 -7.31 0.86 -2.43
C SER A 16 -5.89 0.50 -2.87
N LEU A 17 -4.88 0.88 -2.07
CA LEU A 17 -3.48 0.49 -2.29
C LEU A 17 -3.30 -1.03 -2.25
N LEU A 18 -3.93 -1.74 -1.31
CA LEU A 18 -3.90 -3.20 -1.24
C LEU A 18 -4.48 -3.86 -2.50
N LYS A 19 -5.63 -3.37 -2.99
CA LYS A 19 -6.25 -3.87 -4.23
C LYS A 19 -5.33 -3.73 -5.43
N THR A 20 -4.50 -2.70 -5.48
CA THR A 20 -3.53 -2.50 -6.56
C THR A 20 -2.26 -3.33 -6.37
N ILE A 21 -1.71 -3.38 -5.15
CA ILE A 21 -0.41 -4.00 -4.87
C ILE A 21 -0.46 -5.54 -4.87
N ILE A 22 -1.56 -6.15 -4.40
CA ILE A 22 -1.67 -7.62 -4.35
C ILE A 22 -1.57 -8.27 -5.74
N PRO A 23 -2.31 -7.81 -6.77
CA PRO A 23 -2.14 -8.31 -8.15
C PRO A 23 -0.72 -8.08 -8.69
N LEU A 24 -0.13 -6.92 -8.38
CA LEU A 24 1.23 -6.56 -8.77
C LEU A 24 2.31 -7.45 -8.15
N GLN A 25 2.06 -8.02 -6.95
CA GLN A 25 2.97 -8.98 -6.32
C GLN A 25 2.85 -10.38 -6.93
N LEU A 26 1.66 -10.75 -7.39
CA LEU A 26 1.36 -12.06 -7.97
C LEU A 26 1.85 -12.15 -9.41
N ASP A 27 1.64 -11.10 -10.23
CA ASP A 27 2.01 -11.09 -11.64
C ASP A 27 3.27 -10.26 -11.93
N GLU A 28 4.33 -10.96 -12.33
CA GLU A 28 5.61 -10.36 -12.71
C GLU A 28 5.51 -9.48 -13.96
N ARG A 29 4.60 -9.79 -14.89
CA ARG A 29 4.40 -8.98 -16.10
C ARG A 29 3.79 -7.63 -15.76
N ALA A 30 2.84 -7.60 -14.84
CA ALA A 30 2.23 -6.36 -14.36
C ALA A 30 3.26 -5.47 -13.65
N LEU A 31 4.15 -6.07 -12.85
CA LEU A 31 5.24 -5.35 -12.19
C LEU A 31 6.25 -4.76 -13.19
N LEU A 32 6.69 -5.55 -14.18
CA LEU A 32 7.60 -5.05 -15.21
C LEU A 32 6.95 -3.95 -16.06
N TYR A 33 5.67 -4.10 -16.38
CA TYR A 33 4.91 -3.07 -17.06
C TYR A 33 4.87 -1.77 -16.24
N TYR A 34 4.57 -1.85 -14.95
CA TYR A 34 4.57 -0.72 -14.03
C TYR A 34 5.95 -0.05 -13.94
N LEU A 35 7.02 -0.83 -13.80
CA LEU A 35 8.40 -0.35 -13.74
C LEU A 35 8.82 0.40 -15.02
N ARG A 36 8.26 0.03 -16.18
CA ARG A 36 8.54 0.66 -17.47
C ARG A 36 7.67 1.87 -17.77
N THR A 37 6.45 1.94 -17.24
CA THR A 37 5.49 3.00 -17.57
C THR A 37 5.46 4.13 -16.56
N ASP A 38 5.69 3.85 -15.28
CA ASP A 38 5.63 4.87 -14.23
C ASP A 38 6.95 5.68 -14.15
N PRO A 39 6.90 7.02 -14.28
CA PRO A 39 8.10 7.86 -14.28
C PRO A 39 8.85 7.88 -12.94
N LYS A 40 8.19 7.56 -11.82
CA LYS A 40 8.86 7.38 -10.51
C LYS A 40 9.53 6.01 -10.45
N ALA A 41 8.89 4.99 -10.99
CA ALA A 41 9.46 3.64 -11.05
C ALA A 41 10.67 3.58 -12.00
N GLN A 42 10.63 4.30 -13.12
CA GLN A 42 11.78 4.42 -14.04
C GLN A 42 13.02 5.02 -13.37
N LYS A 43 12.88 5.96 -12.41
CA LYS A 43 14.02 6.48 -11.66
C LYS A 43 14.71 5.39 -10.82
N TRP A 44 13.92 4.48 -10.26
CA TRP A 44 14.42 3.32 -9.52
C TRP A 44 15.08 2.31 -10.46
N VAL A 45 14.48 2.04 -11.62
CA VAL A 45 15.03 1.18 -12.66
C VAL A 45 16.36 1.73 -13.19
N TYR A 46 16.45 3.03 -13.46
CA TYR A 46 17.68 3.69 -13.92
C TYR A 46 18.81 3.57 -12.89
N ARG A 47 18.49 3.63 -11.59
CA ARG A 47 19.49 3.59 -10.51
C ARG A 47 19.99 2.19 -10.15
N PHE A 48 19.13 1.16 -10.24
CA PHE A 48 19.44 -0.19 -9.76
C PHE A 48 19.42 -1.27 -10.84
N GLY A 49 18.93 -0.94 -12.04
CA GLY A 49 18.63 -1.91 -13.10
C GLY A 49 17.26 -2.57 -12.91
N GLU A 50 16.60 -2.90 -14.02
CA GLU A 50 15.22 -3.41 -14.06
C GLU A 50 15.03 -4.68 -13.20
N LYS A 51 15.93 -5.66 -13.33
CA LYS A 51 15.88 -6.93 -12.57
C LYS A 51 16.01 -6.71 -11.07
N LYS A 52 16.92 -5.83 -10.65
CA LYS A 52 17.17 -5.57 -9.22
C LYS A 52 16.04 -4.74 -8.61
N ALA A 53 15.54 -3.76 -9.35
CA ALA A 53 14.36 -2.97 -8.97
C ALA A 53 13.11 -3.85 -8.82
N ALA A 54 12.87 -4.78 -9.76
CA ALA A 54 11.77 -5.75 -9.66
C ALA A 54 11.92 -6.65 -8.43
N SER A 55 13.11 -7.21 -8.21
CA SER A 55 13.41 -8.06 -7.05
C SER A 55 13.18 -7.32 -5.73
N LEU A 56 13.72 -6.10 -5.59
CA LEU A 56 13.54 -5.25 -4.41
C LEU A 56 12.07 -4.88 -4.19
N SER A 57 11.36 -4.56 -5.27
CA SER A 57 9.94 -4.21 -5.19
C SER A 57 9.12 -5.37 -4.66
N ARG A 58 9.36 -6.58 -5.17
CA ARG A 58 8.60 -7.78 -4.80
C ARG A 58 8.96 -8.32 -3.43
N GLN A 59 10.24 -8.27 -3.04
CA GLN A 59 10.72 -8.83 -1.78
C GLN A 59 10.56 -7.88 -0.59
N ILE A 60 10.65 -6.57 -0.81
CA ILE A 60 10.71 -5.59 0.28
C ILE A 60 9.54 -4.60 0.19
N PHE A 61 9.43 -3.84 -0.91
CA PHE A 61 8.47 -2.72 -0.95
C PHE A 61 7.01 -3.17 -0.93
N MET A 62 6.64 -4.19 -1.70
CA MET A 62 5.27 -4.70 -1.76
C MET A 62 4.84 -5.35 -0.44
N PRO A 63 5.62 -6.27 0.17
CA PRO A 63 5.27 -6.82 1.49
C PRO A 63 5.18 -5.74 2.56
N LEU A 64 6.11 -4.77 2.57
CA LEU A 64 6.08 -3.66 3.50
C LEU A 64 4.83 -2.78 3.31
N CYS A 65 4.44 -2.49 2.07
CA CYS A 65 3.20 -1.77 1.78
C CYS A 65 1.95 -2.54 2.22
N ILE A 66 1.94 -3.87 2.06
CA ILE A 66 0.82 -4.69 2.51
C ILE A 66 0.71 -4.66 4.03
N VAL A 67 1.81 -4.92 4.74
CA VAL A 67 1.83 -4.92 6.21
C VAL A 67 1.42 -3.55 6.77
N THR A 68 1.96 -2.47 6.22
CA THR A 68 1.61 -1.11 6.68
C THR A 68 0.15 -0.78 6.38
N SER A 69 -0.38 -1.13 5.20
CA SER A 69 -1.79 -0.90 4.87
C SER A 69 -2.73 -1.69 5.78
N VAL A 70 -2.40 -2.96 6.08
CA VAL A 70 -3.19 -3.79 7.01
C VAL A 70 -3.15 -3.21 8.42
N ALA A 71 -1.98 -2.78 8.89
CA ALA A 71 -1.84 -2.15 10.21
C ALA A 71 -2.67 -0.87 10.32
N ILE A 72 -2.68 -0.03 9.28
CA ILE A 72 -3.50 1.19 9.22
C ILE A 72 -4.99 0.84 9.29
N ILE A 73 -5.45 -0.14 8.52
CA ILE A 73 -6.86 -0.56 8.53
C ILE A 73 -7.25 -1.10 9.91
N ALA A 74 -6.43 -1.97 10.51
CA ALA A 74 -6.68 -2.52 11.84
C ALA A 74 -6.72 -1.44 12.92
N TYR A 75 -5.81 -0.47 12.87
CA TYR A 75 -5.77 0.65 13.79
C TYR A 75 -6.99 1.57 13.62
N SER A 76 -7.39 1.88 12.38
CA SER A 76 -8.61 2.65 12.12
C SER A 76 -9.86 1.95 12.67
N LEU A 77 -9.97 0.64 12.49
CA LEU A 77 -11.09 -0.15 13.04
C LEU A 77 -11.10 -0.13 14.57
N TRP A 78 -9.93 -0.25 15.20
CA TRP A 78 -9.78 -0.16 16.65
C TRP A 78 -10.24 1.19 17.19
N LEU A 79 -9.82 2.29 16.55
CA LEU A 79 -10.24 3.65 16.94
C LEU A 79 -11.76 3.84 16.84
N VAL A 80 -12.38 3.31 15.78
CA VAL A 80 -13.85 3.37 15.62
C VAL A 80 -14.54 2.55 16.72
N ALA A 81 -14.06 1.33 16.99
CA ALA A 81 -14.61 0.50 18.05
C ALA A 81 -14.50 1.18 19.43
N LEU A 82 -13.34 1.80 19.73
CA LEU A 82 -13.14 2.56 20.95
C LEU A 82 -14.13 3.72 21.06
N ALA A 83 -14.27 4.53 20.00
CA ALA A 83 -15.21 5.65 19.95
C ALA A 83 -16.66 5.20 20.23
N MET A 84 -17.07 4.05 19.68
CA MET A 84 -18.39 3.46 19.92
C MET A 84 -18.59 3.02 21.37
N THR A 85 -17.55 2.49 22.03
CA THR A 85 -17.63 2.06 23.43
C THR A 85 -17.62 3.20 24.44
N THR A 86 -16.97 4.33 24.11
CA THR A 86 -16.84 5.48 25.01
C THR A 86 -17.96 6.50 24.89
N GLY A 87 -18.93 6.30 23.98
CA GLY A 87 -20.15 7.12 23.89
C GLY A 87 -19.91 8.59 23.53
N ALA A 88 -18.89 8.88 22.72
CA ALA A 88 -18.62 10.23 22.20
C ALA A 88 -19.30 10.49 20.85
#